data_AF-A0A2W4J403-F1
#
_entry.id   AF-A0A2W4J403-F1
#
_cell.length_a   1.000
_cell.length_b   1.000
_cell.length_c   1.000
_cell.angle_alpha   90.00
_cell.angle_beta   90.00
_cell.angle_gamma   90.00
#
_symmetry.space_group_name_H-M   'P 1'
#
loop_
_entity.id
_entity.type
_entity.pdbx_description
1 polymer ?
#
loop_
_entity_poly.entity_id
_entity_poly.type
_entity_poly.pdbx_seq_one_letter_code
_entity_poly.pdbx_strand_id
1 'polypeptide(L)'
;MGLVAAHDLTTAFPGLLTPTGVAQLREALLSANYSVNGIAARLGPEAASGMARSDYRLALRMTEDRDRLGTLIRLFICGHTEPEEAVAAALAPLPLEEARAAGLVEPAPMADGETGLRQGVDLEPYGDNWWVLADVPASVRPGRPLPAEHVPA
;
A
#
# COMPACT_ATOMS: atom_id res chain seq x y z
N MET A 1 22.59 -35.49 30.73
CA MET A 1 21.32 -35.86 30.06
C MET A 1 20.29 -34.81 30.45
N GLY A 2 20.26 -33.69 29.72
CA GLY A 2 19.35 -32.56 30.00
C GLY A 2 18.41 -32.42 28.82
N LEU A 3 17.13 -32.66 29.08
CA LEU A 3 16.04 -32.54 28.11
C LEU A 3 15.85 -31.06 27.77
N VAL A 4 16.21 -30.65 26.56
CA VAL A 4 15.84 -29.33 26.02
C VAL A 4 14.33 -29.36 25.83
N ALA A 5 13.61 -28.55 26.60
CA ALA A 5 12.18 -28.34 26.41
C ALA A 5 11.98 -27.82 24.98
N ALA A 6 11.18 -28.54 24.19
CA ALA A 6 10.69 -28.07 22.90
C ALA A 6 9.99 -26.75 23.15
N HIS A 7 10.62 -25.64 22.76
CA HIS A 7 9.93 -24.38 22.63
C HIS A 7 8.85 -24.60 21.58
N ASP A 8 7.60 -24.40 21.98
CA ASP A 8 6.47 -24.32 21.08
C ASP A 8 6.76 -23.16 20.11
N LEU A 9 7.20 -23.50 18.89
CA LEU A 9 7.49 -22.55 17.83
C LEU A 9 6.22 -22.05 17.14
N THR A 10 5.05 -22.28 17.72
CA THR A 10 3.80 -21.65 17.30
C THR A 10 3.80 -20.19 17.76
N THR A 11 4.76 -19.40 17.25
CA THR A 11 4.63 -17.96 17.23
C THR A 11 3.43 -17.70 16.34
N ALA A 12 2.26 -17.47 16.95
CA ALA A 12 1.14 -16.88 16.25
C ALA A 12 1.66 -15.55 15.72
N PHE A 13 2.00 -15.50 14.44
CA PHE A 13 2.12 -14.24 13.74
C PHE A 13 0.69 -13.71 13.67
N PRO A 14 0.31 -12.70 14.49
CA PRO A 14 -0.96 -12.06 14.27
C PRO A 14 -0.93 -11.58 12.81
N GLY A 15 -1.91 -12.02 12.02
CA GLY A 15 -2.02 -11.56 10.64
C GLY A 15 -2.01 -10.03 10.62
N LEU A 16 -1.44 -9.46 9.55
CA LEU A 16 -1.28 -8.00 9.38
C LEU A 16 -2.56 -7.22 9.75
N LEU A 17 -3.71 -7.80 9.39
CA LEU A 17 -5.04 -7.31 9.73
C LEU A 17 -5.85 -8.40 10.43
N THR A 18 -6.86 -7.98 11.19
CA THR A 18 -7.91 -8.88 11.66
C THR A 18 -8.73 -9.43 10.47
N PRO A 19 -9.44 -10.55 10.62
CA PRO A 19 -10.34 -11.03 9.54
C PRO A 19 -11.37 -9.96 9.09
N THR A 20 -11.85 -9.14 10.02
CA THR A 20 -12.73 -7.99 9.73
C THR A 20 -11.98 -6.91 8.96
N GLY A 21 -10.76 -6.55 9.39
CA GLY A 21 -9.92 -5.60 8.68
C GLY A 21 -9.58 -6.05 7.25
N VAL A 22 -9.32 -7.34 7.03
CA VAL A 22 -9.14 -7.90 5.68
C VAL A 22 -10.40 -7.72 4.83
N ALA A 23 -11.59 -8.00 5.39
CA ALA A 23 -12.86 -7.81 4.67
C ALA A 23 -13.12 -6.33 4.34
N GLN A 24 -12.81 -5.43 5.27
CA GLN A 24 -12.95 -3.98 5.07
C GLN A 24 -11.96 -3.42 4.04
N LEU A 25 -10.69 -3.86 4.08
CA LEU A 25 -9.70 -3.51 3.07
C LEU A 25 -10.20 -4.00 1.70
N ARG A 26 -10.65 -5.24 1.61
CA ARG A 26 -11.21 -5.80 0.38
C ARG A 26 -12.36 -4.96 -0.17
N GLU A 27 -13.28 -4.55 0.69
CA GLU A 27 -14.40 -3.68 0.31
C GLU A 27 -13.92 -2.31 -0.17
N ALA A 28 -12.94 -1.71 0.50
CA ALA A 28 -12.37 -0.43 0.11
C ALA A 28 -11.76 -0.48 -1.31
N LEU A 29 -10.95 -1.51 -1.60
CA LEU A 29 -10.31 -1.69 -2.91
C LEU A 29 -11.33 -1.97 -4.01
N LEU A 30 -12.33 -2.82 -3.74
CA LEU A 30 -13.41 -3.10 -4.70
C LEU A 30 -14.26 -1.87 -5.00
N SER A 31 -14.73 -1.17 -3.97
CA SER A 31 -15.62 -0.01 -4.12
C SER A 31 -14.94 1.18 -4.80
N ALA A 32 -13.62 1.31 -4.65
CA ALA A 32 -12.82 2.29 -5.38
C ALA A 32 -12.44 1.83 -6.80
N ASN A 33 -12.79 0.59 -7.21
CA ASN A 33 -12.34 -0.02 -8.47
C ASN A 33 -10.80 -0.06 -8.58
N TYR A 34 -10.10 -0.30 -7.48
CA TYR A 34 -8.65 -0.47 -7.45
C TYR A 34 -8.28 -1.87 -7.98
N SER A 35 -8.36 -2.04 -9.30
CA SER A 35 -8.01 -3.28 -10.02
C SER A 35 -7.13 -2.95 -11.22
N VAL A 36 -6.51 -3.96 -11.85
CA VAL A 36 -5.71 -3.74 -13.07
C VAL A 36 -6.54 -2.98 -14.12
N ASN A 37 -7.77 -3.42 -14.35
CA ASN A 37 -8.68 -2.81 -15.32
C ASN A 37 -9.21 -1.44 -14.87
N GLY A 38 -9.52 -1.27 -13.59
CA GLY A 38 -10.01 0.01 -13.06
C GLY A 38 -8.96 1.12 -13.11
N ILE A 39 -7.71 0.79 -12.78
CA ILE A 39 -6.59 1.73 -12.91
C ILE A 39 -6.35 2.08 -14.38
N ALA A 40 -6.31 1.09 -15.28
CA ALA A 40 -6.13 1.33 -16.71
C ALA A 40 -7.26 2.21 -17.29
N ALA A 41 -8.51 1.98 -16.88
CA ALA A 41 -9.65 2.80 -17.28
C ALA A 41 -9.57 4.25 -16.75
N ARG A 42 -9.08 4.44 -15.52
CA ARG A 42 -8.96 5.76 -14.88
C ARG A 42 -7.81 6.60 -15.47
N LEU A 43 -6.71 5.96 -15.84
CA LEU A 43 -5.48 6.63 -16.30
C LEU A 43 -5.37 6.72 -17.82
N GLY A 44 -6.05 5.83 -18.55
CA GLY A 44 -5.91 5.73 -20.00
C GLY A 44 -4.57 5.12 -20.46
N PRO A 45 -4.44 4.82 -21.76
CA PRO A 45 -3.33 4.03 -22.30
C PRO A 45 -1.95 4.71 -22.20
N GLU A 46 -1.92 6.05 -22.22
CA GLU A 46 -0.67 6.82 -22.19
C GLU A 46 0.01 6.73 -20.82
N ALA A 47 -0.75 6.97 -19.74
CA ALA A 47 -0.25 6.86 -18.38
C ALA A 47 0.12 5.42 -18.00
N ALA A 48 -0.68 4.43 -18.43
CA ALA A 48 -0.38 3.02 -18.23
C ALA A 48 0.96 2.60 -18.88
N SER A 49 1.29 3.17 -20.04
CA SER A 49 2.57 2.92 -20.71
C SER A 49 3.77 3.51 -19.96
N GLY A 50 3.59 4.65 -19.27
CA GLY A 50 4.61 5.27 -18.43
C GLY A 50 4.89 4.48 -17.15
N MET A 51 3.83 3.95 -16.51
CA MET A 51 3.94 3.16 -15.28
C MET A 51 4.83 1.93 -15.44
N ALA A 52 4.78 1.24 -16.58
CA ALA A 52 5.64 0.09 -16.86
C ALA A 52 7.15 0.42 -16.86
N ARG A 53 7.51 1.70 -16.91
CA ARG A 53 8.90 2.21 -16.84
C ARG A 53 9.15 3.05 -15.59
N SER A 54 8.27 2.94 -14.58
CA SER A 54 8.29 3.74 -13.35
C SER A 54 8.21 5.26 -13.59
N ASP A 55 7.61 5.70 -14.70
CA ASP A 55 7.30 7.12 -14.93
C ASP A 55 5.87 7.43 -14.49
N TYR A 56 5.74 7.97 -13.28
CA TYR A 56 4.44 8.26 -12.66
C TYR A 56 3.94 9.68 -12.88
N ARG A 57 4.65 10.54 -13.62
CA ARG A 57 4.29 11.97 -13.74
C ARG A 57 2.90 12.20 -14.30
N LEU A 58 2.53 11.45 -15.33
CA LEU A 58 1.20 11.58 -15.92
C LEU A 58 0.12 11.03 -14.99
N ALA A 59 0.37 9.89 -14.32
CA ALA A 59 -0.54 9.34 -13.33
C ALA A 59 -0.81 10.33 -12.18
N LEU A 60 0.25 10.97 -11.66
CA LEU A 60 0.15 11.99 -10.62
C LEU A 60 -0.69 13.20 -11.07
N ARG A 61 -0.50 13.68 -12.31
CA ARG A 61 -1.32 14.78 -12.87
C ARG A 61 -2.79 14.39 -13.04
N MET A 62 -3.06 13.18 -13.51
CA MET A 62 -4.44 12.72 -13.77
C MET A 62 -5.23 12.40 -12.50
N THR A 63 -4.57 12.37 -11.35
CA THR A 63 -5.15 12.01 -10.04
C THR A 63 -5.06 13.15 -9.03
N GLU A 64 -4.85 14.39 -9.49
CA GLU A 64 -4.75 15.58 -8.61
C GLU A 64 -6.04 15.85 -7.82
N ASP A 65 -7.18 15.40 -8.34
CA ASP A 65 -8.50 15.45 -7.71
C ASP A 65 -8.61 14.56 -6.46
N ARG A 66 -7.70 13.59 -6.30
CA ARG A 66 -7.65 12.67 -5.15
C ARG A 66 -9.00 12.04 -4.81
N ASP A 67 -9.74 11.62 -5.85
CA ASP A 67 -10.82 10.66 -5.66
C ASP A 67 -10.26 9.37 -5.00
N ARG A 68 -11.16 8.49 -4.52
CA ARG A 68 -10.73 7.29 -3.79
C ARG A 68 -9.74 6.44 -4.60
N LEU A 69 -10.02 6.24 -5.89
CA LEU A 69 -9.14 5.47 -6.78
C LEU A 69 -7.81 6.18 -7.01
N GLY A 70 -7.83 7.47 -7.32
CA GLY A 70 -6.65 8.29 -7.54
C GLY A 70 -5.75 8.32 -6.32
N THR A 71 -6.31 8.43 -5.11
CA THR A 71 -5.55 8.37 -3.87
C THR A 71 -4.84 7.02 -3.71
N LEU A 72 -5.51 5.89 -3.97
CA LEU A 72 -4.88 4.57 -3.91
C LEU A 72 -3.76 4.41 -4.96
N ILE A 73 -3.97 4.91 -6.18
CA ILE A 73 -2.94 4.92 -7.24
C ILE A 73 -1.72 5.74 -6.80
N ARG A 74 -1.93 6.94 -6.27
CA ARG A 74 -0.85 7.83 -5.82
C ARG A 74 -0.07 7.20 -4.67
N LEU A 75 -0.77 6.62 -3.71
CA LEU A 75 -0.20 6.03 -2.50
C LEU A 75 0.58 4.74 -2.79
N PHE A 76 -0.06 3.75 -3.43
CA PHE A 76 0.49 2.40 -3.57
C PHE A 76 1.26 2.18 -4.88
N ILE A 77 0.85 2.79 -6.00
CA ILE A 77 1.57 2.63 -7.28
C ILE A 77 2.67 3.67 -7.43
N CYS A 78 2.37 4.94 -7.15
CA CYS A 78 3.34 6.03 -7.36
C CYS A 78 4.30 6.21 -6.17
N GLY A 79 4.01 5.57 -5.02
CA GLY A 79 4.78 5.74 -3.79
C GLY A 79 4.74 7.16 -3.22
N HIS A 80 3.71 7.94 -3.56
CA HIS A 80 3.57 9.33 -3.16
C HIS A 80 3.00 9.44 -1.73
N THR A 81 3.46 10.44 -0.96
CA THR A 81 2.86 10.77 0.34
C THR A 81 1.56 11.55 0.11
N GLU A 82 0.46 11.10 0.70
CA GLU A 82 -0.85 11.71 0.56
C GLU A 82 -1.41 12.24 1.89
N PRO A 83 -2.30 13.26 1.86
CA PRO A 83 -2.95 13.76 3.07
C PRO A 83 -3.71 12.67 3.83
N GLU A 84 -3.65 12.71 5.16
CA GLU A 84 -4.29 11.71 6.03
C GLU A 84 -5.79 11.54 5.75
N GLU A 85 -6.50 12.65 5.55
CA GLU A 85 -7.94 12.64 5.26
C GLU A 85 -8.26 11.93 3.94
N ALA A 86 -7.47 12.16 2.88
CA ALA A 86 -7.64 11.49 1.60
C ALA A 86 -7.39 9.98 1.73
N VAL A 87 -6.35 9.58 2.48
CA VAL A 87 -6.03 8.16 2.72
C VAL A 87 -7.12 7.48 3.55
N ALA A 88 -7.62 8.13 4.60
CA ALA A 88 -8.75 7.63 5.39
C ALA A 88 -10.00 7.43 4.51
N ALA A 89 -10.31 8.42 3.68
CA ALA A 89 -11.43 8.35 2.75
C ALA A 89 -11.25 7.26 1.69
N ALA A 90 -10.03 6.98 1.24
CA ALA A 90 -9.74 5.93 0.28
C ALA A 90 -9.79 4.52 0.88
N LEU A 91 -9.35 4.36 2.13
CA LEU A 91 -9.33 3.07 2.84
C LEU A 91 -10.66 2.73 3.52
N ALA A 92 -11.58 3.68 3.71
CA ALA A 92 -12.88 3.38 4.29
C ALA A 92 -13.60 2.25 3.50
N PRO A 93 -14.16 1.22 4.18
CA PRO A 93 -14.51 1.21 5.60
C PRO A 93 -13.42 0.73 6.57
N LEU A 94 -12.21 0.41 6.12
CA LEU A 94 -11.10 0.05 7.01
C LEU A 94 -10.74 1.28 7.88
N PRO A 95 -10.76 1.17 9.22
CA PRO A 95 -10.32 2.25 10.09
C PRO A 95 -8.85 2.59 9.82
N LEU A 96 -8.55 3.87 9.63
CA LEU A 96 -7.19 4.32 9.36
C LEU A 96 -6.21 3.85 10.44
N GLU A 97 -6.66 3.81 11.69
CA GLU A 97 -5.82 3.40 12.81
C GLU A 97 -5.49 1.92 12.82
N GLU A 98 -6.39 1.06 12.32
CA GLU A 98 -6.06 -0.33 12.06
C GLU A 98 -5.07 -0.44 10.89
N ALA A 99 -5.24 0.35 9.82
CA ALA A 99 -4.29 0.37 8.71
C ALA A 99 -2.88 0.82 9.12
N ARG A 100 -2.76 1.80 10.02
CA ARG A 100 -1.49 2.24 10.61
C ARG A 100 -0.87 1.20 11.52
N ALA A 101 -1.66 0.62 12.44
CA ALA A 101 -1.19 -0.42 13.34
C ALA A 101 -0.72 -1.67 12.58
N ALA A 102 -1.38 -1.96 11.46
CA ALA A 102 -1.03 -3.01 10.51
C ALA A 102 0.20 -2.66 9.64
N GLY A 103 0.72 -1.44 9.70
CA GLY A 103 1.83 -1.01 8.84
C GLY A 103 1.49 -0.90 7.36
N LEU A 104 0.20 -0.86 6.97
CA LEU A 104 -0.19 -0.62 5.57
C LEU A 104 0.25 0.77 5.11
N VAL A 105 0.22 1.73 6.03
CA VAL A 105 0.62 3.12 5.82
C VAL A 105 1.46 3.59 6.99
N GLU A 106 2.39 4.50 6.72
CA GLU A 106 3.25 5.10 7.74
C GLU A 106 3.34 6.63 7.56
N PRO A 107 3.53 7.41 8.65
CA PRO A 107 3.74 8.84 8.56
C PRO A 107 4.97 9.19 7.72
N ALA A 108 4.85 10.21 6.88
CA ALA A 108 5.96 10.72 6.09
C ALA A 108 5.83 12.22 5.83
N PRO A 109 6.96 12.94 5.68
CA PRO A 109 6.93 14.35 5.33
C PRO A 109 6.35 14.56 3.93
N MET A 110 5.59 15.63 3.78
CA MET A 110 5.11 16.16 2.50
C MET A 110 5.96 17.36 2.07
N ALA A 111 5.82 17.77 0.81
CA ALA A 111 6.63 18.86 0.22
C ALA A 111 6.31 20.24 0.80
N ASP A 112 5.11 20.42 1.35
CA ASP A 112 4.64 21.64 2.02
C ASP A 112 5.07 21.72 3.50
N GLY A 113 5.76 20.70 4.01
CA GLY A 113 6.20 20.61 5.40
C GLY A 113 5.18 19.99 6.35
N GLU A 114 3.99 19.61 5.87
CA GLU A 114 3.04 18.83 6.64
C GLU A 114 3.44 17.35 6.72
N THR A 115 2.77 16.60 7.59
CA THR A 115 2.94 15.14 7.68
C THR A 115 1.74 14.47 7.06
N GLY A 116 1.99 13.68 6.01
CA GLY A 116 0.98 12.83 5.40
C GLY A 116 1.25 11.36 5.68
N LEU A 117 0.64 10.53 4.85
CA LEU A 117 0.79 9.09 4.88
C LEU A 117 1.36 8.57 3.57
N ARG A 118 2.32 7.67 3.67
CA ARG A 118 2.85 6.92 2.53
C ARG A 118 2.62 5.43 2.74
N GLN A 119 2.82 4.65 1.69
CA GLN A 119 2.72 3.19 1.77
C GLN A 119 3.77 2.58 2.71
N GLY A 120 3.31 1.74 3.63
CA GLY A 120 4.16 0.90 4.48
C GLY A 120 4.38 -0.50 3.90
N VAL A 121 3.42 -0.99 3.10
CA VAL A 121 3.51 -2.21 2.29
C VAL A 121 3.36 -1.87 0.81
N ASP A 122 3.88 -2.74 -0.05
CA ASP A 122 3.53 -2.74 -1.46
C ASP A 122 2.17 -3.44 -1.64
N LEU A 123 1.24 -2.79 -2.35
CA LEU A 123 -0.11 -3.29 -2.59
C LEU A 123 -0.44 -3.24 -4.07
N GLU A 124 -0.23 -4.38 -4.73
CA GLU A 124 -0.39 -4.50 -6.17
C GLU A 124 -1.68 -5.24 -6.55
N PRO A 125 -2.50 -4.70 -7.47
CA PRO A 125 -3.62 -5.45 -8.04
C PRO A 125 -3.13 -6.58 -8.94
N TYR A 126 -3.71 -7.76 -8.77
CA TYR A 126 -3.43 -8.96 -9.53
C TYR A 126 -4.70 -9.50 -10.18
N GLY A 127 -4.89 -9.21 -11.46
CA GLY A 127 -6.16 -9.47 -12.15
C GLY A 127 -7.29 -8.55 -11.66
N ASP A 128 -8.52 -9.03 -11.72
CA ASP A 128 -9.69 -8.15 -11.52
C ASP A 128 -10.06 -7.93 -10.05
N ASN A 129 -9.86 -8.95 -9.21
CA ASN A 129 -10.41 -8.98 -7.85
C ASN A 129 -9.46 -9.58 -6.81
N TRP A 130 -8.16 -9.61 -7.10
CA TRP A 130 -7.13 -10.07 -6.19
C TRP A 130 -6.04 -9.01 -6.06
N TRP A 131 -5.38 -9.01 -4.89
CA TRP A 131 -4.27 -8.11 -4.58
C TRP A 131 -3.18 -8.90 -3.88
N VAL A 132 -1.95 -8.49 -4.12
CA VAL A 132 -0.77 -8.99 -3.43
C VAL A 132 -0.29 -7.89 -2.49
N LEU A 133 -0.06 -8.27 -1.23
CA LEU A 133 0.64 -7.42 -0.27
C LEU A 133 2.05 -7.97 -0.10
N ALA A 134 3.06 -7.10 -0.24
CA ALA A 134 4.47 -7.45 -0.10
C ALA A 134 5.22 -6.35 0.65
N ASP A 135 6.47 -6.63 1.04
CA ASP A 135 7.36 -5.60 1.55
C ASP A 135 7.67 -4.56 0.47
N VAL A 136 7.71 -3.27 0.84
CA VAL A 136 8.08 -2.21 -0.10
C VAL A 136 9.51 -2.41 -0.58
N PRO A 137 9.76 -2.58 -1.90
CA PRO A 137 11.10 -2.83 -2.40
C PRO A 137 12.01 -1.62 -2.15
N ALA A 138 13.28 -1.89 -1.80
CA ALA A 138 14.26 -0.85 -1.49
C ALA A 138 14.50 0.15 -2.65
N SER A 139 14.25 -0.25 -3.90
CA SER A 139 14.33 0.63 -5.07
C SER A 139 13.31 1.78 -5.03
N VAL A 140 12.18 1.60 -4.35
CA VAL A 140 11.18 2.65 -4.10
C VAL A 140 11.62 3.57 -2.95
N ARG A 141 12.58 3.13 -2.12
CA ARG A 141 13.10 3.85 -0.96
C ARG A 141 14.64 4.03 -1.04
N PRO A 142 15.18 4.74 -2.04
CA PRO A 142 16.62 4.96 -2.14
C PRO A 142 17.16 5.66 -0.89
N GLY A 143 18.16 5.06 -0.24
CA GLY A 143 18.85 5.60 0.93
C GLY A 143 18.37 5.07 2.30
N ARG A 144 17.37 4.19 2.37
CA ARG A 144 17.02 3.49 3.61
C ARG A 144 17.74 2.14 3.67
N PRO A 145 18.52 1.84 4.73
CA PRO A 145 19.03 0.49 4.95
C PRO A 145 17.85 -0.49 5.04
N LEU A 146 18.01 -1.64 4.38
CA LEU A 146 17.07 -2.74 4.54
C LEU A 146 17.02 -3.17 6.01
N PRO A 147 15.87 -3.58 6.55
CA PRO A 147 15.78 -4.19 7.86
C PRO A 147 16.77 -5.35 7.99
N ALA A 148 17.27 -5.60 9.20
CA ALA A 148 18.31 -6.62 9.45
C ALA A 148 17.85 -8.04 9.06
N GLU A 149 16.53 -8.26 9.03
CA GLU A 149 15.85 -9.49 8.67
C GLU A 149 15.63 -9.67 7.16
N HIS A 150 15.94 -8.66 6.34
CA HIS A 150 15.80 -8.78 4.89
C HIS A 150 16.81 -9.77 4.32
N VAL A 151 16.33 -10.77 3.59
CA VAL A 151 17.18 -11.69 2.83
C VAL A 151 17.37 -11.11 1.43
N PRO A 152 18.60 -10.74 1.02
CA PRO A 152 18.84 -10.30 -0.33
C PRO A 152 18.58 -11.45 -1.32
N ALA A 153 17.86 -11.15 -2.39
CA ALA A 153 17.60 -12.07 -3.50
C ALA A 153 18.87 -12.35 -4.32
#